data_AF-A0A5E4QT26-F1
#
_entry.id   AF-A0A5E4QT26-F1
#
_cell.length_a   1.000
_cell.length_b   1.000
_cell.length_c   1.000
_cell.angle_alpha   90.00
_cell.angle_beta   90.00
_cell.angle_gamma   90.00
#
_symmetry.space_group_name_H-M   'P 1'
#
loop_
_entity.id
_entity.type
_entity.pdbx_description
1 polymer ?
#
loop_
_entity_poly.entity_id
_entity_poly.type
_entity_poly.pdbx_seq_one_letter_code
_entity_poly.pdbx_strand_id
1 'polypeptide(L)'
;MLSHTQLNDIGNSRIPVNIIIRMEELNFIPNLASGPLDVYRNSASFNWKQLKLALEGDIELLRLKYKIWKTLEEDPLFAHHVVTPPVEELKRITQLQLKKINEYKFLTNAIRESL
;
A
#
# COMPACT_ATOMS: atom_id res chain seq x y z
N MET A 1 57.31 8.06 -12.19
CA MET A 1 56.35 8.03 -11.08
C MET A 1 55.01 7.53 -11.60
N LEU A 2 54.86 6.21 -11.64
CA LEU A 2 53.61 5.54 -12.00
C LEU A 2 52.67 5.62 -10.79
N SER A 3 51.65 6.47 -10.84
CA SER A 3 50.52 6.38 -9.91
C SER A 3 49.47 5.47 -10.55
N HIS A 4 49.45 4.23 -10.07
CA HIS A 4 48.49 3.19 -10.41
C HIS A 4 47.06 3.63 -10.06
N THR A 5 46.24 3.86 -11.08
CA THR A 5 44.78 3.76 -10.95
C THR A 5 44.45 2.28 -10.81
N GLN A 6 44.06 1.85 -9.61
CA GLN A 6 43.43 0.55 -9.40
C GLN A 6 41.92 0.72 -9.47
N LEU A 7 41.39 0.15 -10.55
CA LEU A 7 40.03 -0.33 -10.71
C LEU A 7 39.72 -1.30 -9.57
N ASN A 8 38.69 -1.01 -8.76
CA ASN A 8 37.96 -2.04 -8.06
C ASN A 8 36.53 -2.00 -8.56
N ASP A 9 36.23 -3.05 -9.30
CA ASP A 9 35.02 -3.33 -10.03
C ASP A 9 33.78 -3.50 -9.13
N ILE A 10 32.70 -2.85 -9.59
CA ILE A 10 31.41 -3.47 -9.93
C ILE A 10 30.80 -4.40 -8.84
N GLY A 11 30.14 -3.75 -7.88
CA GLY A 11 28.99 -4.30 -7.15
C GLY A 11 27.70 -3.63 -7.60
N ASN A 12 27.23 -4.02 -8.78
CA ASN A 12 25.89 -3.81 -9.34
C ASN A 12 24.81 -4.16 -8.28
N SER A 13 23.81 -3.36 -7.93
CA SER A 13 22.89 -2.60 -8.77
C SER A 13 22.35 -1.40 -8.00
N ARG A 14 22.28 -0.26 -8.70
CA ARG A 14 21.53 0.91 -8.27
C ARG A 14 20.09 0.48 -7.99
N ILE A 15 19.64 0.60 -6.74
CA ILE A 15 18.24 0.93 -6.47
C ILE A 15 18.20 2.46 -6.46
N PRO A 16 17.78 3.13 -7.56
CA PRO A 16 17.52 4.55 -7.48
C PRO A 16 16.13 4.68 -6.86
N VAL A 17 16.05 4.66 -5.53
CA VAL A 17 14.80 5.03 -4.87
C VAL A 17 15.15 6.12 -3.90
N ASN A 18 14.35 7.17 -3.99
CA ASN A 18 14.32 8.36 -3.19
C ASN A 18 14.06 8.00 -1.70
N ILE A 19 15.01 7.33 -1.01
CA ILE A 19 14.87 6.76 0.34
C ILE A 19 15.17 7.82 1.42
N ILE A 20 14.65 9.03 1.26
CA ILE A 20 14.47 9.95 2.40
C ILE A 20 13.04 10.48 2.34
N ILE A 21 12.08 9.57 2.43
CA ILE A 21 10.69 9.93 2.72
C ILE A 21 10.61 10.25 4.21
N ARG A 22 10.25 11.49 4.53
CA ARG A 22 10.11 11.95 5.92
C ARG A 22 8.88 11.31 6.56
N MET A 23 8.92 11.09 7.87
CA MET A 23 7.85 10.38 8.58
C MET A 23 6.48 11.04 8.43
N GLU A 24 6.44 12.37 8.28
CA GLU A 24 5.18 13.09 8.08
C GLU A 24 4.45 12.71 6.78
N GLU A 25 5.18 12.26 5.76
CA GLU A 25 4.60 11.81 4.48
C GLU A 25 3.81 10.51 4.65
N LEU A 26 4.05 9.74 5.72
CA LEU A 26 3.39 8.48 6.04
C LEU A 26 2.22 8.64 7.02
N ASN A 27 1.80 9.87 7.33
CA ASN A 27 0.71 10.15 8.26
C ASN A 27 -0.66 9.62 7.80
N PHE A 28 -0.83 9.37 6.49
CA PHE A 28 -2.04 8.75 5.95
C PHE A 28 -2.19 7.27 6.34
N ILE A 29 -1.10 6.62 6.78
CA ILE A 29 -1.11 5.25 7.28
C ILE A 29 -1.56 5.29 8.75
N PRO A 30 -2.69 4.65 9.12
CA PRO A 30 -3.17 4.64 10.49
C PRO A 30 -2.20 3.88 11.41
N ASN A 31 -2.20 4.24 12.70
CA ASN A 31 -1.47 3.47 13.70
C ASN A 31 -2.17 2.14 13.95
N LEU A 32 -1.40 1.12 14.35
CA LEU A 32 -1.94 -0.16 14.76
C LEU A 32 -2.77 0.02 16.04
N ALA A 33 -3.89 -0.69 16.13
CA ALA A 33 -4.72 -0.68 17.33
C ALA A 33 -3.93 -1.27 18.52
N SER A 34 -4.00 -0.60 19.67
CA SER A 34 -3.35 -1.07 20.89
C SER A 34 -3.97 -2.38 21.38
N GLY A 35 -3.17 -3.25 21.98
CA GLY A 35 -3.64 -4.52 22.50
C GLY A 35 -2.52 -5.42 23.03
N PRO A 36 -2.83 -6.68 23.37
CA PRO A 36 -1.89 -7.62 23.98
C PRO A 36 -0.65 -7.92 23.11
N LEU A 37 -0.73 -7.61 21.80
CA LEU A 37 0.37 -7.80 20.87
C LEU A 37 1.36 -6.62 20.86
N ASP A 38 1.10 -5.52 21.56
CA ASP A 38 1.96 -4.33 21.56
C ASP A 38 3.36 -4.62 22.13
N VAL A 39 3.47 -5.52 23.10
CA VAL A 39 4.76 -5.97 23.65
C VAL A 39 5.69 -6.47 22.54
N TYR A 40 5.15 -7.19 21.56
CA TYR A 40 5.90 -7.69 20.42
C TYR A 40 6.10 -6.65 19.32
N ARG A 41 5.13 -5.76 19.10
CA ARG A 41 5.28 -4.69 18.09
C ARG A 41 6.34 -3.66 18.50
N ASN A 42 6.43 -3.37 19.79
CA ASN A 42 7.37 -2.39 20.35
C ASN A 42 8.81 -2.90 20.43
N SER A 43 9.04 -4.20 20.27
CA SER A 43 10.41 -4.76 20.24
C SER A 43 11.09 -4.58 18.88
N ALA A 44 10.36 -4.10 17.86
CA ALA A 44 10.93 -3.83 16.54
C ALA A 44 11.96 -2.69 16.59
N SER A 45 13.12 -2.89 15.97
CA SER A 45 14.19 -1.90 15.85
C SER A 45 13.99 -0.91 14.70
N PHE A 46 12.87 -1.00 13.98
CA PHE A 46 12.57 -0.20 12.80
C PHE A 46 11.11 0.28 12.78
N ASN A 47 10.84 1.32 11.98
CA ASN A 47 9.48 1.81 11.79
C ASN A 47 8.74 0.97 10.75
N TRP A 48 7.63 0.35 11.16
CA TRP A 48 6.85 -0.54 10.29
C TRP A 48 6.18 0.17 9.10
N LYS A 49 5.88 1.48 9.20
CA LYS A 49 5.30 2.26 8.08
C LYS A 49 6.32 2.48 6.98
N GLN A 50 7.58 2.72 7.36
CA GLN A 50 8.68 2.78 6.39
C GLN A 50 8.94 1.42 5.74
N LEU A 51 8.91 0.33 6.51
CA LEU A 51 8.98 -1.02 5.95
C LEU A 51 7.83 -1.26 4.96
N LYS A 52 6.60 -0.86 5.31
CA LYS A 52 5.43 -0.98 4.43
C LYS A 52 5.65 -0.24 3.11
N LEU A 53 6.15 1.00 3.14
CA LEU A 53 6.51 1.73 1.92
C LEU A 53 7.62 1.03 1.13
N ALA A 54 8.67 0.55 1.79
CA ALA A 54 9.78 -0.13 1.14
C ALA A 54 9.34 -1.41 0.41
N LEU A 55 8.36 -2.14 0.95
CA LEU A 55 7.78 -3.32 0.31
C LEU A 55 6.89 -2.99 -0.89
N GLU A 56 6.22 -1.84 -0.86
CA GLU A 56 5.28 -1.41 -1.90
C GLU A 56 5.97 -0.64 -3.04
N GLY A 57 7.10 0.03 -2.75
CA GLY A 57 7.96 0.70 -3.73
C GLY A 57 7.52 2.12 -4.14
N ASP A 58 6.24 2.45 -4.02
CA ASP A 58 5.67 3.74 -4.44
C ASP A 58 4.69 4.31 -3.39
N ILE A 59 4.95 5.55 -2.96
CA ILE A 59 4.13 6.26 -1.97
C ILE A 59 2.75 6.64 -2.50
N GLU A 60 2.64 6.99 -3.78
CA GLU A 60 1.37 7.39 -4.39
C GLU A 60 0.48 6.16 -4.63
N LEU A 61 1.08 5.03 -5.03
CA LEU A 61 0.38 3.75 -5.05
C LEU A 61 -0.10 3.34 -3.64
N LEU A 62 0.74 3.52 -2.62
CA LEU A 62 0.36 3.22 -1.24
C LEU A 62 -0.79 4.13 -0.74
N ARG A 63 -0.74 5.43 -1.07
CA ARG A 63 -1.82 6.39 -0.78
C ARG A 63 -3.12 5.99 -1.45
N LEU A 64 -3.07 5.58 -2.72
CA LEU A 64 -4.22 5.09 -3.45
C LEU A 64 -4.82 3.83 -2.80
N LYS A 65 -3.98 2.87 -2.38
CA LYS A 65 -4.44 1.66 -1.67
C LYS A 65 -5.21 2.02 -0.41
N TYR A 66 -4.68 2.90 0.44
CA TYR A 66 -5.37 3.33 1.66
C TYR A 66 -6.68 4.08 1.38
N LYS A 67 -6.71 4.91 0.33
CA LYS A 67 -7.95 5.55 -0.12
C LYS A 67 -9.00 4.51 -0.49
N ILE A 68 -8.63 3.53 -1.32
CA ILE A 68 -9.54 2.45 -1.74
C ILE A 68 -10.02 1.67 -0.52
N TRP A 69 -9.12 1.18 0.33
CA TRP A 69 -9.49 0.38 1.50
C TRP A 69 -10.43 1.13 2.43
N LYS A 70 -10.13 2.37 2.78
CA LYS A 70 -10.99 3.17 3.65
C LYS A 70 -12.37 3.41 3.03
N THR A 71 -12.44 3.75 1.74
CA THR A 71 -13.71 3.96 1.05
C THR A 71 -14.56 2.68 1.00
N LEU A 72 -13.94 1.53 0.77
CA LEU A 72 -14.66 0.26 0.71
C LEU A 72 -15.05 -0.27 2.09
N GLU A 73 -14.20 -0.06 3.11
CA GLU A 73 -14.48 -0.45 4.51
C GLU A 73 -15.70 0.31 5.07
N GLU A 74 -15.89 1.57 4.67
CA GLU A 74 -17.03 2.40 5.08
C GLU A 74 -18.33 2.09 4.31
N ASP A 75 -18.27 1.32 3.22
CA ASP A 75 -19.42 1.00 2.37
C ASP A 75 -20.03 -0.38 2.72
N PRO A 76 -21.26 -0.44 3.26
CA PRO A 76 -21.91 -1.70 3.66
C PRO A 76 -22.05 -2.71 2.52
N LEU A 77 -22.05 -2.27 1.26
CA LEU A 77 -22.11 -3.17 0.10
C LEU A 77 -20.87 -4.07 -0.03
N PHE A 78 -19.74 -3.64 0.55
CA PHE A 78 -18.48 -4.38 0.56
C PHE A 78 -18.22 -5.06 1.91
N ALA A 79 -19.14 -4.95 2.87
CA ALA A 79 -19.02 -5.64 4.14
C ALA A 79 -19.00 -7.16 3.96
N HIS A 80 -18.21 -7.83 4.80
CA HIS A 80 -18.12 -9.28 4.80
C HIS A 80 -19.45 -9.91 5.24
N HIS A 81 -19.91 -10.92 4.51
CA HIS A 81 -21.11 -11.66 4.86
C HIS A 81 -20.73 -12.79 5.83
N VAL A 82 -21.40 -12.86 6.99
CA VAL A 82 -21.16 -13.90 8.00
C VAL A 82 -21.43 -15.30 7.44
N VAL A 83 -22.40 -15.41 6.53
CA VAL A 83 -22.77 -16.66 5.85
C VAL A 83 -22.74 -16.42 4.35
N THR A 84 -22.19 -17.39 3.61
CA THR A 84 -22.13 -17.34 2.15
C THR A 84 -23.54 -17.28 1.57
N PRO A 85 -23.90 -16.21 0.81
CA PRO A 85 -25.19 -16.12 0.16
C PRO A 85 -25.34 -17.16 -0.97
N PRO A 86 -26.59 -17.45 -1.39
CA PRO A 86 -26.84 -18.23 -2.60
C PRO A 86 -26.18 -17.62 -3.84
N VAL A 87 -25.89 -18.45 -4.84
CA VAL A 87 -25.21 -18.02 -6.07
C VAL A 87 -25.91 -16.83 -6.76
N GLU A 88 -27.24 -16.84 -6.81
CA GLU A 88 -27.99 -15.76 -7.47
C GLU A 88 -27.85 -14.43 -6.72
N GLU A 89 -27.81 -14.48 -5.40
CA GLU A 89 -27.59 -13.30 -4.56
C GLU A 89 -26.15 -12.80 -4.66
N LEU A 90 -25.16 -13.70 -4.72
CA LEU A 90 -23.77 -13.34 -4.97
C LEU A 90 -23.60 -12.61 -6.32
N LYS A 91 -24.27 -13.07 -7.39
CA LYS A 91 -24.27 -12.38 -8.69
C LYS A 91 -24.84 -10.97 -8.56
N ARG A 92 -25.99 -10.83 -7.88
CA ARG A 92 -26.66 -9.54 -7.65
C ARG A 92 -25.73 -8.58 -6.87
N ILE A 93 -25.13 -9.04 -5.78
CA ILE A 93 -24.18 -8.25 -4.97
C ILE A 93 -22.98 -7.84 -5.82
N THR A 94 -22.39 -8.77 -6.57
CA THR A 94 -21.22 -8.49 -7.43
C THR A 94 -21.52 -7.43 -8.48
N GLN A 95 -22.70 -7.47 -9.11
CA GLN A 95 -23.13 -6.46 -10.07
C GLN A 95 -23.25 -5.07 -9.42
N LEU A 96 -23.84 -5.00 -8.22
CA LEU A 96 -23.92 -3.76 -7.46
C LEU A 96 -22.54 -3.23 -7.07
N GLN A 97 -21.65 -4.10 -6.60
CA GLN A 97 -20.28 -3.74 -6.23
C GLN A 97 -19.51 -3.19 -7.44
N LEU A 98 -19.62 -3.83 -8.60
CA LEU A 98 -19.00 -3.35 -9.84
C LEU A 98 -19.50 -1.96 -10.24
N LYS A 99 -20.83 -1.76 -10.19
CA LYS A 99 -21.43 -0.43 -10.44
C LYS A 99 -20.85 0.60 -9.47
N LYS A 100 -20.76 0.25 -8.19
CA LYS A 100 -20.28 1.15 -7.14
C LYS A 100 -18.79 1.50 -7.28
N ILE A 101 -17.94 0.53 -7.62
CA ILE A 101 -16.52 0.75 -7.94
C ILE A 101 -16.36 1.76 -9.08
N ASN A 102 -17.18 1.65 -10.14
CA ASN A 102 -17.14 2.57 -11.26
C ASN A 102 -17.58 3.99 -10.87
N GLU A 103 -18.51 4.12 -9.92
CA GLU A 103 -18.93 5.43 -9.37
C GLU A 103 -17.82 6.09 -8.56
N TYR A 104 -17.03 5.32 -7.80
CA TYR A 104 -15.95 5.85 -6.96
C TYR A 104 -14.77 6.45 -7.74
N LYS A 105 -14.57 6.04 -9.01
CA LYS A 105 -13.53 6.59 -9.89
C LYS A 105 -12.15 6.67 -9.23
N PHE A 106 -11.71 5.58 -8.59
CA PHE A 106 -10.45 5.53 -7.87
C PHE A 106 -9.23 5.84 -8.75
N LEU A 107 -9.27 5.45 -10.02
CA LEU A 107 -8.23 5.74 -10.99
C LEU A 107 -8.40 7.16 -11.55
N THR A 108 -7.49 8.05 -11.18
CA THR A 108 -7.31 9.33 -11.88
C THR A 108 -6.50 9.12 -13.17
N ASN A 109 -6.71 9.97 -14.18
CA ASN A 109 -6.01 9.89 -15.47
C ASN A 109 -4.48 9.80 -15.31
N ALA A 110 -3.91 10.46 -14.29
CA ALA A 110 -2.48 10.43 -13.98
C ALA A 110 -1.91 9.01 -13.69
N ILE A 111 -2.72 8.10 -13.13
CA ILE A 111 -2.30 6.71 -12.86
C ILE A 111 -2.50 5.81 -14.08
N ARG A 112 -3.45 6.18 -14.95
CA ARG A 112 -3.76 5.44 -16.18
C ARG A 112 -2.66 5.58 -17.23
N GLU A 113 -1.89 6.66 -17.18
CA GLU A 113 -0.77 6.94 -18.11
C GLU A 113 0.55 6.31 -17.66
N SER A 114 0.64 5.82 -16.41
CA SER A 114 1.82 5.17 -15.84
C SER A 114 1.75 3.63 -15.84
N LEU A 115 0.64 3.05 -16.31
CA LEU A 115 0.42 1.61 -16.50
C LEU A 115 0.59 1.25 -17.97
#